data_AF-A0A7V9DG90-F1
#
_entry.id   AF-A0A7V9DG90-F1
#
_cell.length_a   1.000
_cell.length_b   1.000
_cell.length_c   1.000
_cell.angle_alpha   90.00
_cell.angle_beta   90.00
_cell.angle_gamma   90.00
#
_symmetry.space_group_name_H-M   'P 1'
#
loop_
_entity.id
_entity.type
_entity.pdbx_description
1 polymer ?
#
loop_
_entity_poly.entity_id
_entity_poly.type
_entity_poly.pdbx_seq_one_letter_code
_entity_poly.pdbx_strand_id
1 'polypeptide(L)'
;MHDVFGSGATVRGAENVLGIQLLHEGYSRLYFWKLRDGDDSFPVGGDPWGLLFDRDQGFRRDPADTAPARDVAHEVEDYLLAHPRSTTNAIVKGIGAGKDRVSSVLKTDERFAFETGPNRSRLWVVSGPQNHPDHLFAAEADRVVAAGGGAPLGGPPSETTDRQVVSG
;
A
#
# COMPACT_ATOMS: atom_id res chain seq x y z
N MET A 1 -24.02 5.20 19.82
CA MET A 1 -23.13 5.98 18.92
C MET A 1 -23.02 7.36 19.56
N HIS A 2 -21.93 7.63 20.29
CA HIS A 2 -21.76 8.84 21.09
C HIS A 2 -20.89 9.88 20.36
N ASP A 3 -21.28 11.15 20.54
CA ASP A 3 -20.58 12.41 20.32
C ASP A 3 -20.20 12.88 18.90
N VAL A 4 -21.17 13.56 18.29
CA VAL A 4 -21.09 14.97 17.88
C VAL A 4 -19.67 15.52 17.68
N PHE A 5 -19.16 15.38 16.46
CA PHE A 5 -18.26 16.37 15.84
C PHE A 5 -19.03 17.71 15.73
N GLY A 6 -19.08 18.46 16.83
CA GLY A 6 -19.93 19.64 17.00
C GLY A 6 -19.30 20.90 16.44
N SER A 7 -20.00 21.52 15.47
CA SER A 7 -19.70 22.79 14.78
C SER A 7 -18.94 22.64 13.45
N GLY A 8 -19.50 21.89 12.52
CA GLY A 8 -19.22 22.10 11.10
C GLY A 8 -19.95 23.36 10.61
N ALA A 9 -19.21 24.33 10.06
CA ALA A 9 -19.79 25.48 9.37
C ALA A 9 -19.82 25.19 7.86
N THR A 10 -21.01 24.95 7.32
CA THR A 10 -21.21 24.79 5.88
C THR A 10 -21.27 26.16 5.21
N VAL A 11 -20.12 26.77 4.93
CA VAL A 11 -20.10 28.09 4.28
C VAL A 11 -20.08 27.92 2.76
N ARG A 12 -21.19 28.24 2.10
CA ARG A 12 -21.24 28.30 0.63
C ARG A 12 -20.40 29.49 0.17
N GLY A 13 -19.28 29.20 -0.49
CA GLY A 13 -18.33 30.22 -0.95
C GLY A 13 -17.07 30.39 -0.08
N ALA A 14 -16.84 29.54 0.93
CA ALA A 14 -15.55 29.53 1.64
C ALA A 14 -14.40 29.31 0.65
N GLU A 15 -13.42 30.21 0.72
CA GLU A 15 -12.18 30.14 -0.07
C GLU A 15 -11.30 28.99 0.43
N ASN A 16 -11.07 28.95 1.74
CA ASN A 16 -10.28 27.90 2.40
C ASN A 16 -11.11 27.27 3.53
N VAL A 17 -10.98 25.95 3.69
CA VAL A 17 -11.64 25.18 4.75
C VAL A 17 -10.58 24.40 5.51
N LEU A 18 -10.47 24.72 6.80
CA LEU A 18 -9.55 24.09 7.74
C LEU A 18 -10.34 23.46 8.90
N GLY A 19 -9.86 22.35 9.43
CA GLY A 19 -10.38 21.72 10.63
C GLY A 19 -9.33 21.67 11.72
N ILE A 20 -9.70 21.98 12.97
CA ILE A 20 -8.80 21.81 14.12
C ILE A 20 -9.42 20.78 15.06
N GLN A 21 -8.65 19.76 15.41
CA GLN A 21 -9.02 18.74 16.38
C GLN A 21 -8.09 18.81 17.59
N LEU A 22 -8.61 19.15 18.76
CA LEU A 22 -7.87 19.03 20.02
C LEU A 22 -7.77 17.55 20.39
N LEU A 23 -6.54 17.05 20.60
CA LEU A 23 -6.31 15.66 21.00
C LEU A 23 -6.05 15.54 22.51
N HIS A 24 -5.18 16.39 23.04
CA HIS A 24 -4.93 16.55 24.46
C HIS A 24 -4.46 17.98 24.74
N GLU A 25 -4.35 18.34 26.02
CA GLU A 25 -3.84 19.65 26.40
C GLU A 25 -2.48 19.93 25.75
N GLY A 26 -2.35 21.11 25.14
CA GLY A 26 -1.14 21.52 24.42
C GLY A 26 -0.97 20.91 23.03
N TYR A 27 -1.86 20.04 22.54
CA TYR A 27 -1.71 19.41 21.22
C TYR A 27 -3.01 19.25 20.43
N SER A 28 -2.97 19.73 19.19
CA SER A 28 -4.08 19.66 18.23
C SER A 28 -3.60 19.19 16.86
N ARG A 29 -4.53 18.78 16.00
CA ARG A 29 -4.29 18.51 14.58
C ARG A 29 -5.03 19.51 13.70
N LEU A 30 -4.36 20.01 12.67
CA LEU A 30 -4.89 20.90 11.64
C LEU A 30 -5.08 20.13 10.33
N TYR A 31 -6.31 20.09 9.85
CA TYR A 31 -6.72 19.44 8.62
C TYR A 31 -6.97 20.48 7.54
N PHE A 32 -6.55 20.18 6.31
CA PHE A 32 -6.77 21.00 5.12
C PHE A 32 -7.82 20.32 4.23
N TRP A 33 -9.05 20.81 4.25
CA TRP A 33 -10.17 20.18 3.51
C TRP A 33 -10.44 20.84 2.17
N LYS A 34 -10.14 22.13 2.04
CA LYS A 34 -10.32 22.87 0.78
C LYS A 34 -9.39 24.07 0.75
N LEU A 35 -8.77 24.31 -0.40
CA LEU A 35 -8.24 25.61 -0.79
C LEU A 35 -8.83 26.01 -2.15
N ARG A 36 -8.92 27.31 -2.40
CA ARG A 36 -9.24 27.87 -3.72
C ARG A 36 -8.05 28.70 -4.20
N ASP A 37 -7.61 28.41 -5.43
CA ASP A 37 -6.51 29.04 -6.17
C ASP A 37 -5.15 29.17 -5.44
N GLY A 38 -4.15 28.46 -5.97
CA GLY A 38 -2.82 29.05 -6.21
C GLY A 38 -1.71 28.82 -5.19
N ASP A 39 -1.91 28.04 -4.13
CA ASP A 39 -0.82 27.69 -3.21
C ASP A 39 -0.74 26.18 -2.95
N ASP A 40 0.10 25.52 -3.74
CA ASP A 40 0.44 24.09 -3.60
C ASP A 40 1.23 23.80 -2.32
N SER A 41 1.56 24.81 -1.50
CA SER A 41 2.27 24.61 -0.23
C SER A 41 1.40 23.99 0.88
N PHE A 42 0.08 23.92 0.69
CA PHE A 42 -0.84 23.34 1.66
C PHE A 42 -1.29 21.91 1.28
N PRO A 43 -1.18 20.92 2.19
CA PRO A 43 -1.49 19.53 1.89
C PRO A 43 -3.00 19.24 1.95
N VAL A 44 -3.77 19.79 1.01
CA VAL A 44 -5.23 19.53 0.92
C VAL A 44 -5.48 18.05 0.71
N GLY A 45 -6.23 17.42 1.62
CA GLY A 45 -6.48 15.98 1.61
C GLY A 45 -5.28 15.11 1.98
N GLY A 46 -4.16 15.70 2.36
CA GLY A 46 -2.97 15.00 2.86
C GLY A 46 -3.00 14.78 4.37
N ASP A 47 -1.84 14.47 4.93
CA ASP A 47 -1.67 14.28 6.38
C ASP A 47 -1.91 15.61 7.13
N PRO A 48 -2.66 15.59 8.25
CA PRO A 48 -2.88 16.78 9.05
C PRO A 48 -1.59 17.23 9.73
N TRP A 49 -1.46 18.53 9.97
CA TRP A 49 -0.36 19.07 10.77
C TRP A 49 -0.65 18.93 12.27
N GLY A 50 0.28 18.36 13.02
CA GLY A 50 0.40 18.55 14.45
C GLY A 50 0.68 20.01 14.81
N LEU A 51 -0.07 20.49 15.80
CA LEU A 51 0.07 21.83 16.36
C LEU A 51 0.34 21.72 17.86
N LEU A 52 1.45 22.30 18.29
CA LEU A 52 1.76 22.51 19.70
C LEU A 52 1.18 23.86 20.13
N PHE A 53 0.40 23.86 21.22
CA PHE A 53 -0.13 25.08 21.81
C PHE A 53 0.58 25.39 23.11
N ASP A 54 1.07 26.62 23.20
CA ASP A 54 1.58 27.20 24.44
C ASP A 54 0.90 28.55 24.68
N ARG A 55 0.70 28.94 25.95
CA ARG A 55 -0.03 30.17 26.28
C ARG A 55 0.74 31.43 25.87
N ASP A 56 2.08 31.38 25.90
CA ASP A 56 2.92 32.51 25.58
C ASP A 56 3.18 32.62 24.07
N GLN A 57 3.24 31.48 23.37
CA GLN A 57 3.59 31.43 21.94
C GLN A 57 2.43 31.12 20.99
N GLY A 58 1.25 30.76 21.50
CA GLY A 58 0.13 30.31 20.68
C GLY A 58 0.39 28.96 19.99
N PHE A 59 -0.27 28.75 18.84
CA PHE A 59 -0.08 27.53 18.03
C PHE A 59 1.19 27.60 17.19
N ARG A 60 2.00 26.55 17.26
CA ARG A 60 3.18 26.33 16.43
C ARG A 60 3.10 24.95 15.79
N ARG A 61 3.64 24.81 14.59
CA ARG A 61 3.74 23.51 13.92
C ARG A 61 4.64 22.58 14.74
N ASP A 62 4.23 21.33 14.88
CA ASP A 62 5.05 20.30 15.51
C ASP A 62 6.35 20.14 14.68
N PRO A 63 7.54 20.34 15.26
CA PRO A 63 8.80 20.14 14.55
C PRO A 63 8.93 18.73 13.92
N ALA A 64 8.27 17.72 14.50
CA ALA A 64 8.25 16.37 13.96
C ALA A 64 7.59 16.28 12.58
N ASP A 65 6.65 17.17 12.25
CA ASP A 65 6.00 17.23 10.94
C ASP A 65 6.85 17.88 9.85
N THR A 66 7.85 18.67 10.27
CA THR A 66 8.82 19.29 9.37
C THR A 66 10.11 18.49 9.26
N ALA A 67 10.30 17.49 10.12
CA ALA A 67 11.41 16.56 9.98
C ALA A 67 11.28 15.84 8.64
N PRO A 68 12.38 15.66 7.88
CA PRO A 68 12.33 14.88 6.66
C PRO A 68 11.72 13.52 6.98
N ALA A 69 10.70 13.14 6.21
CA ALA A 69 10.00 11.88 6.42
C ALA A 69 11.05 10.77 6.46
N ARG A 70 11.15 10.10 7.60
CA ARG A 70 12.07 8.98 7.81
C ARG A 70 11.98 8.01 6.63
N ASP A 71 13.09 7.82 5.91
CA ASP A 71 13.14 6.90 4.77
C ASP A 71 13.24 5.46 5.29
N VAL A 72 12.09 4.93 5.69
CA VAL A 72 11.99 3.56 6.20
C VAL A 72 12.42 2.54 5.15
N ALA A 73 12.31 2.84 3.85
CA ALA A 73 12.76 1.91 2.82
C ALA A 73 14.29 1.80 2.83
N HIS A 74 14.99 2.93 2.86
CA HIS A 74 16.45 2.93 2.95
C HIS A 74 16.97 2.26 4.23
N GLU A 75 16.33 2.53 5.37
CA GLU A 75 16.74 1.88 6.63
C GLU A 75 16.47 0.37 6.66
N VAL A 76 15.38 -0.08 6.02
CA VAL A 76 15.11 -1.52 5.85
C VAL A 76 16.17 -2.16 4.95
N GLU A 77 16.57 -1.49 3.87
CA GLU A 77 17.65 -1.93 2.98
C GLU A 77 18.98 -2.07 3.73
N ASP A 78 19.43 -1.03 4.43
CA ASP A 78 20.64 -1.05 5.25
C ASP A 78 20.61 -2.18 6.28
N TYR A 79 19.47 -2.35 6.96
CA TYR A 79 19.30 -3.42 7.93
C TYR A 79 19.41 -4.81 7.27
N LEU A 80 18.80 -5.01 6.10
CA LEU A 80 18.83 -6.28 5.38
C LEU A 80 20.20 -6.58 4.74
N LEU A 81 20.97 -5.56 4.38
CA LEU A 81 22.37 -5.72 3.96
C LEU A 81 23.25 -6.22 5.11
N ALA A 82 23.03 -5.73 6.32
CA ALA A 82 23.74 -6.17 7.52
C ALA A 82 23.21 -7.52 8.07
N HIS A 83 21.91 -7.78 7.95
CA HIS A 83 21.22 -8.94 8.51
C HIS A 83 20.32 -9.60 7.45
N PRO A 84 20.91 -10.29 6.46
CA PRO A 84 20.14 -10.94 5.41
C PRO A 84 19.23 -12.03 5.98
N ARG A 85 18.13 -12.33 5.29
CA ARG A 85 17.13 -13.35 5.67
C ARG A 85 16.48 -13.09 7.02
N SER A 86 16.16 -11.81 7.27
CA SER A 86 15.51 -11.40 8.51
C SER A 86 13.98 -11.48 8.42
N THR A 87 13.32 -11.81 9.54
CA THR A 87 11.85 -11.74 9.63
C THR A 87 11.39 -10.29 9.77
N THR A 88 10.13 -10.00 9.41
CA THR A 88 9.55 -8.66 9.61
C THR A 88 9.68 -8.17 11.06
N ASN A 89 9.53 -9.05 12.05
CA ASN A 89 9.66 -8.68 13.47
C ASN A 89 11.12 -8.32 13.84
N ALA A 90 12.10 -9.02 13.27
CA ALA A 90 13.51 -8.70 13.49
C ALA A 90 13.84 -7.32 12.90
N ILE A 91 13.36 -7.03 11.70
CA ILE A 91 13.55 -5.73 11.03
C ILE A 91 12.90 -4.62 11.85
N VAL A 92 11.63 -4.79 12.24
CA VAL A 92 10.88 -3.84 13.09
C VAL A 92 11.65 -3.51 14.37
N LYS A 93 12.19 -4.53 15.04
CA LYS A 93 12.97 -4.34 16.27
C LYS A 93 14.33 -3.67 15.99
N GLY A 94 14.98 -4.02 14.89
CA GLY A 94 16.30 -3.53 14.51
C GLY A 94 16.30 -2.05 14.15
N ILE A 95 15.30 -1.61 13.38
CA ILE A 95 15.20 -0.20 12.97
C ILE A 95 14.32 0.61 13.95
N GLY A 96 13.43 -0.01 14.73
CA GLY A 96 12.53 0.73 15.63
C GLY A 96 11.49 1.55 14.87
N ALA A 97 10.95 1.00 13.77
CA ALA A 97 9.84 1.58 13.02
C ALA A 97 8.55 0.78 13.27
N GLY A 98 7.39 1.40 13.04
CA GLY A 98 6.10 0.75 13.21
C GLY A 98 5.92 -0.45 12.27
N LYS A 99 5.35 -1.54 12.79
CA LYS A 99 5.17 -2.80 12.05
C LYS A 99 4.43 -2.64 10.72
N ASP A 100 3.36 -1.84 10.71
CA ASP A 100 2.54 -1.66 9.51
C ASP A 100 3.31 -0.93 8.41
N ARG A 101 4.10 0.08 8.77
CA ARG A 101 4.94 0.83 7.84
C ARG A 101 6.02 -0.07 7.24
N VAL A 102 6.72 -0.84 8.06
CA VAL A 102 7.73 -1.82 7.59
C VAL A 102 7.09 -2.88 6.70
N SER A 103 5.94 -3.43 7.11
CA SER A 103 5.21 -4.43 6.34
C SER A 103 4.70 -3.88 5.00
N SER A 104 4.30 -2.61 4.94
CA SER A 104 3.91 -1.95 3.70
C SER A 104 5.10 -1.79 2.76
N VAL A 105 6.21 -1.25 3.25
CA VAL A 105 7.45 -1.06 2.48
C VAL A 105 7.94 -2.38 1.89
N LEU A 106 8.04 -3.43 2.71
CA LEU A 106 8.50 -4.75 2.25
C LEU A 106 7.62 -5.37 1.15
N LYS A 107 6.33 -5.03 1.09
CA LYS A 107 5.39 -5.59 0.11
C LYS A 107 5.26 -4.76 -1.16
N THR A 108 5.42 -3.45 -1.06
CA THR A 108 5.15 -2.52 -2.14
C THR A 108 6.42 -2.15 -2.89
N ASP A 109 7.58 -2.20 -2.23
CA ASP A 109 8.84 -1.78 -2.83
C ASP A 109 9.56 -2.98 -3.50
N GLU A 110 9.86 -2.83 -4.79
CA GLU A 110 10.52 -3.85 -5.62
C GLU A 110 11.95 -4.16 -5.17
N ARG A 111 12.54 -3.30 -4.33
CA ARG A 111 13.85 -3.50 -3.71
C ARG A 111 13.89 -4.68 -2.75
N PHE A 112 12.74 -5.24 -2.35
CA PHE A 112 12.69 -6.34 -1.39
C PHE A 112 12.03 -7.58 -1.97
N ALA A 113 12.61 -8.72 -1.63
CA ALA A 113 12.04 -10.03 -1.92
C ALA A 113 11.96 -10.86 -0.63
N PHE A 114 11.22 -11.96 -0.68
CA PHE A 114 11.18 -12.91 0.43
C PHE A 114 11.50 -14.32 -0.04
N GLU A 115 12.27 -15.02 0.79
CA GLU A 115 12.51 -16.45 0.69
C GLU A 115 11.62 -17.18 1.70
N THR A 116 11.25 -18.42 1.40
CA THR A 116 10.53 -19.27 2.35
C THR A 116 11.54 -19.94 3.27
N GLY A 117 11.55 -19.51 4.53
CA GLY A 117 12.39 -20.08 5.58
C GLY A 117 11.81 -21.35 6.21
N PRO A 118 12.51 -21.89 7.23
CA PRO A 118 12.01 -22.99 8.04
C PRO A 118 10.62 -22.66 8.58
N ASN A 119 9.73 -23.66 8.64
CA ASN A 119 8.34 -23.51 9.09
C ASN A 119 7.48 -22.55 8.24
N ARG A 120 7.78 -22.42 6.93
CA ARG A 120 7.05 -21.53 6.01
C ARG A 120 7.10 -20.05 6.43
N SER A 121 8.12 -19.66 7.19
CA SER A 121 8.34 -18.27 7.57
C SER A 121 8.79 -17.44 6.37
N ARG A 122 8.41 -16.16 6.30
CA ARG A 122 8.91 -15.23 5.28
C ARG A 122 10.20 -14.59 5.78
N LEU A 123 11.30 -14.84 5.09
CA LEU A 123 12.60 -14.26 5.36
C LEU A 123 12.90 -13.23 4.28
N TRP A 124 12.99 -11.96 4.66
CA TRP A 124 13.19 -10.88 3.72
C TRP A 124 14.67 -10.72 3.35
N VAL A 125 14.90 -10.37 2.10
CA VAL A 125 16.22 -10.11 1.50
C VAL A 125 16.10 -8.91 0.56
N VAL A 126 17.23 -8.24 0.30
CA VAL A 126 17.30 -7.25 -0.79
C VAL A 126 17.12 -8.00 -2.11
N SER A 127 16.25 -7.47 -2.96
CA SER A 127 15.91 -8.02 -4.26
C SER A 127 17.15 -8.06 -5.14
N GLY A 128 17.34 -9.19 -5.82
CA GLY A 128 18.47 -9.41 -6.72
C GLY A 128 18.04 -10.35 -7.85
N PRO A 129 18.91 -10.57 -8.86
CA PRO A 129 18.55 -11.33 -10.06
C PRO A 129 18.02 -12.74 -9.79
N GLN A 130 18.38 -13.34 -8.66
CA GLN A 130 17.98 -14.71 -8.30
C GLN A 130 16.67 -14.78 -7.51
N ASN A 131 16.24 -13.68 -6.90
CA ASN A 131 15.13 -13.63 -5.94
C ASN A 131 14.07 -12.58 -6.31
N HIS A 132 14.20 -11.92 -7.47
CA HIS A 132 13.24 -10.92 -7.93
C HIS A 132 11.84 -11.54 -8.07
N PRO A 133 10.75 -10.82 -7.68
CA PRO A 133 9.39 -11.33 -7.82
C PRO A 133 9.03 -11.80 -9.24
N ASP A 134 9.62 -11.18 -10.27
CA ASP A 134 9.43 -11.62 -11.67
C ASP A 134 9.95 -13.03 -11.96
N HIS A 135 10.96 -13.50 -11.22
CA HIS A 135 11.50 -14.85 -11.38
C HIS A 135 10.73 -15.91 -10.59
N LEU A 136 9.91 -15.50 -9.61
CA LEU A 136 9.10 -16.44 -8.82
C LEU A 136 7.79 -16.85 -9.52
N PHE A 137 7.38 -16.15 -10.58
CA PHE A 137 6.15 -16.45 -11.33
C PHE A 137 6.36 -16.78 -12.83
N ALA A 138 7.58 -16.67 -13.36
CA ALA A 138 7.85 -16.92 -14.79
C ALA A 138 7.99 -18.41 -15.19
N ALA A 139 7.97 -19.36 -14.25
CA ALA A 139 8.26 -20.78 -14.56
C ALA A 139 7.04 -21.70 -14.74
N GLU A 140 5.79 -21.20 -14.63
CA GLU A 140 4.58 -22.05 -14.74
C GLU A 140 3.53 -21.60 -15.77
N ALA A 141 3.84 -20.65 -16.65
CA ALA A 141 2.92 -20.28 -17.74
C ALA A 141 3.13 -21.10 -19.04
N ASP A 142 4.28 -21.76 -19.21
CA ASP A 142 4.69 -22.32 -20.51
C ASP A 142 4.61 -23.85 -20.63
N ARG A 143 4.02 -24.54 -19.64
CA ARG A 143 3.85 -26.02 -19.66
C ARG A 143 2.47 -26.51 -20.09
N VAL A 144 1.52 -25.63 -20.40
CA VAL A 144 0.19 -26.05 -20.89
C VAL A 144 0.08 -26.07 -22.43
N VAL A 145 1.05 -25.52 -23.17
CA VAL A 145 0.96 -25.45 -24.65
C VAL A 145 1.77 -26.54 -25.39
N ALA A 146 2.65 -27.28 -24.70
CA ALA A 146 3.55 -28.25 -25.33
C ALA A 146 3.17 -29.74 -25.17
N ALA A 147 1.89 -30.06 -24.95
CA ALA A 147 1.40 -31.45 -24.95
C ALA A 147 0.08 -31.55 -25.74
N GLY A 148 0.18 -31.43 -27.06
CA GLY A 148 -0.96 -31.57 -27.96
C GLY A 148 -0.57 -31.64 -29.44
N GLY A 149 0.54 -32.31 -29.75
CA GLY A 149 0.91 -32.62 -31.14
C GLY A 149 0.24 -33.91 -31.60
N GLY A 150 -0.47 -33.86 -32.75
CA GLY A 150 -0.79 -35.04 -33.55
C GLY A 150 -2.18 -35.05 -34.20
N ALA A 151 -2.28 -34.49 -35.41
CA ALA A 151 -3.37 -34.65 -36.38
C ALA A 151 -3.27 -36.02 -37.13
N PRO A 152 -3.96 -36.34 -38.26
CA PRO A 152 -5.09 -35.73 -39.01
C PRO A 152 -6.12 -36.78 -39.57
N LEU A 153 -6.93 -36.38 -40.58
CA LEU A 153 -7.77 -37.17 -41.53
C LEU A 153 -9.23 -37.39 -41.07
N GLY A 154 -10.31 -37.03 -41.79
CA GLY A 154 -10.53 -36.79 -43.21
C GLY A 154 -11.76 -37.64 -43.64
N GLY A 155 -12.89 -37.01 -44.01
CA GLY A 155 -14.02 -37.71 -44.65
C GLY A 155 -15.41 -37.16 -44.32
N PRO A 156 -16.40 -37.26 -45.23
CA PRO A 156 -17.30 -36.16 -45.62
C PRO A 156 -18.73 -36.24 -45.02
N PRO A 157 -19.61 -35.24 -45.25
CA PRO A 157 -20.94 -35.22 -44.66
C PRO A 157 -21.87 -36.16 -45.42
N SER A 158 -22.71 -36.89 -44.70
CA SER A 158 -23.86 -37.59 -45.27
C SER A 158 -25.12 -37.02 -44.64
N GLU A 159 -25.91 -36.37 -45.49
CA GLU A 159 -27.33 -36.12 -45.30
C GLU A 159 -28.08 -37.44 -45.04
N THR A 160 -29.29 -37.34 -44.49
CA THR A 160 -30.54 -38.00 -44.95
C THR A 160 -31.43 -38.34 -43.75
N THR A 161 -32.56 -37.61 -43.64
CA THR A 161 -33.93 -38.14 -43.36
C THR A 161 -34.20 -38.74 -41.98
N ASP A 162 -35.33 -38.57 -41.30
CA ASP A 162 -36.63 -37.90 -41.45
C ASP A 162 -37.43 -38.35 -40.21
N ARG A 163 -38.54 -37.65 -39.90
CA ARG A 163 -39.69 -38.13 -39.11
C ARG A 163 -39.49 -38.45 -37.62
N GLN A 164 -40.43 -38.23 -36.71
CA GLN A 164 -41.77 -37.61 -36.70
C GLN A 164 -42.15 -37.47 -35.20
N VAL A 165 -42.91 -36.42 -34.85
CA VAL A 165 -44.20 -36.40 -34.09
C VAL A 165 -44.32 -37.38 -32.90
N VAL A 166 -44.69 -36.96 -31.69
CA VAL A 166 -46.10 -36.83 -31.23
C VAL A 166 -46.14 -36.06 -29.90
N SER A 167 -47.09 -35.12 -29.81
CA SER A 167 -47.55 -34.44 -28.60
C SER A 167 -48.27 -35.37 -27.60
N GLY A 168 -48.15 -35.06 -26.32
CA GLY A 168 -49.03 -35.56 -25.25
C GLY A 168 -48.86 -34.70 -24.01
#